data_AF-A0A1W9SJE9-F1
#
_entry.id   AF-A0A1W9SJE9-F1
#
_cell.length_a   1.000
_cell.length_b   1.000
_cell.length_c   1.000
_cell.angle_alpha   90.00
_cell.angle_beta   90.00
_cell.angle_gamma   90.00
#
_symmetry.space_group_name_H-M   'P 1'
#
loop_
_entity.id
_entity.type
_entity.pdbx_description
1 polymer ?
#
loop_
_entity_poly.entity_id
_entity_poly.type
_entity_poly.pdbx_seq_one_letter_code
_entity_poly.pdbx_strand_id
1 'polypeptide(L)'
;MNNTPEQYPEIIKHGLIIWFISMIIGAVIFSKYTIQIENKLYKIKDLSNNELVDIFKKTINGNITATLIIAIIWFIATIIMYYILNLKFGNFAAKSIWVGGLAGLLSVPFMLYGATSLLFSKASRLFSEEINLRNLTAYGIKFPVLNKLLFVFGFSIIAVAVWIGLFGYYTGVNKTIDEIQKSGYEKLNIISQTIFAQEDTTNNNILFDKIKNLNIPTNECIVLADKNGNILSNFKQPTNIFTTKTDNIDKLIKTNFNNTKHIYDNRNQNVISFKPVDEDYTLILLINIQSIEMNAFWIWFAIFVIIAIVVAGTNSVTLSMWIGKSTDNIKHLFEKLVENDISENSTKDSEDEFGEISEKYNKYIFSIRNLIDSIQTSSVSVLDAGVQLSSISQHIA
;
A
#
# COMPACT_ATOMS: atom_id res chain seq x y z
N MET A 1 -2.56 -10.42 16.79
CA MET A 1 -3.87 -10.91 16.32
C MET A 1 -4.31 -11.81 17.43
N ASN A 2 -5.53 -11.73 17.95
CA ASN A 2 -5.99 -12.75 18.91
C ASN A 2 -6.35 -14.07 18.19
N ASN A 3 -5.65 -14.39 17.09
CA ASN A 3 -5.59 -15.73 16.55
C ASN A 3 -4.87 -16.61 17.56
N THR A 4 -5.30 -17.85 17.69
CA THR A 4 -4.58 -18.80 18.52
C THR A 4 -3.17 -18.98 17.94
N PRO A 5 -2.13 -19.26 18.76
CA PRO A 5 -0.79 -19.54 18.27
C PRO A 5 -0.75 -20.58 17.14
N GLU A 6 -1.72 -21.51 17.13
CA GLU A 6 -1.89 -22.56 16.13
C GLU A 6 -2.42 -22.05 14.78
N GLN A 7 -3.21 -20.98 14.77
CA GLN A 7 -3.78 -20.38 13.55
C GLN A 7 -2.76 -19.52 12.79
N TYR A 8 -1.79 -18.94 13.49
CA TYR A 8 -0.78 -18.06 12.86
C TYR A 8 0.02 -18.74 11.74
N PRO A 9 0.61 -19.93 11.95
CA PRO A 9 1.32 -20.64 10.90
C PRO A 9 0.45 -20.90 9.68
N GLU A 10 -0.84 -21.21 9.88
CA GLU A 10 -1.75 -21.45 8.76
C GLU A 10 -2.04 -20.17 7.98
N ILE A 11 -2.34 -19.06 8.66
CA ILE A 11 -2.59 -17.76 8.01
C ILE A 11 -1.36 -17.34 7.21
N ILE A 12 -0.17 -17.41 7.82
CA ILE A 12 1.10 -17.07 7.19
C ILE A 12 1.37 -17.98 5.98
N LYS A 13 1.14 -19.29 6.12
CA LYS A 13 1.33 -20.26 5.02
C LYS A 13 0.47 -19.93 3.81
N HIS A 14 -0.84 -19.69 3.99
CA HIS A 14 -1.72 -19.34 2.88
C HIS A 14 -1.33 -17.98 2.28
N GLY A 15 -1.00 -17.00 3.13
CA GLY A 15 -0.54 -15.69 2.69
C GLY A 15 0.71 -15.77 1.82
N LEU A 16 1.73 -16.51 2.26
CA LEU A 16 2.98 -16.71 1.54
C LEU A 16 2.78 -17.44 0.21
N ILE A 17 1.96 -18.50 0.18
CA ILE A 17 1.69 -19.26 -1.04
C ILE A 17 1.03 -18.36 -2.09
N ILE A 18 -0.02 -17.63 -1.70
CA ILE A 18 -0.74 -16.72 -2.62
C ILE A 18 0.21 -15.63 -3.12
N TRP A 19 0.95 -15.00 -2.20
CA TRP A 19 1.90 -13.96 -2.54
C TRP A 19 2.98 -14.45 -3.52
N PHE A 20 3.55 -15.63 -3.28
CA PHE A 20 4.59 -16.21 -4.14
C PHE A 20 4.07 -16.57 -5.53
N ILE A 21 2.88 -17.17 -5.62
CA ILE A 21 2.22 -17.47 -6.90
C ILE A 21 1.96 -16.17 -7.68
N SER A 22 1.40 -15.15 -7.02
CA SER A 22 1.15 -13.85 -7.61
C SER A 22 2.43 -13.18 -8.09
N MET A 23 3.53 -13.26 -7.32
CA MET A 23 4.83 -12.75 -7.72
C MET A 23 5.37 -13.45 -8.98
N ILE A 24 5.28 -14.78 -9.07
CA ILE A 24 5.72 -15.53 -10.27
C ILE A 24 4.89 -15.11 -11.49
N ILE A 25 3.56 -15.04 -11.35
CA ILE A 25 2.69 -14.60 -12.44
C ILE A 25 3.07 -13.20 -12.92
N GLY A 26 3.30 -12.28 -11.97
CA GLY A 26 3.73 -10.91 -12.28
C GLY A 26 5.08 -10.84 -12.97
N ALA A 27 6.06 -11.61 -12.50
CA ALA A 27 7.37 -11.69 -13.11
C ALA A 27 7.28 -12.23 -14.54
N VAL A 28 6.47 -13.25 -14.80
CA VAL A 28 6.28 -13.81 -16.16
C VAL A 28 5.62 -12.80 -17.09
N ILE A 29 4.57 -12.10 -16.65
CA ILE A 29 3.87 -11.09 -17.47
C ILE A 29 4.81 -9.91 -17.75
N PHE A 30 5.53 -9.43 -16.74
CA PHE A 30 6.46 -8.32 -16.87
C PHE A 30 7.69 -8.68 -17.71
N SER A 31 8.21 -9.91 -17.58
CA SER A 31 9.30 -10.44 -18.41
C SER A 31 8.89 -10.52 -19.89
N LYS A 32 7.70 -11.05 -20.19
CA LYS A 32 7.18 -11.07 -21.57
C LYS A 32 7.07 -9.67 -22.18
N TYR A 33 6.69 -8.68 -21.37
CA TYR A 33 6.63 -7.29 -21.80
C TYR A 33 8.02 -6.69 -22.09
N THR A 34 8.97 -6.90 -21.18
CA THR A 34 10.34 -6.35 -21.28
C THR A 34 11.17 -7.02 -22.38
N ILE A 35 11.04 -8.33 -22.60
CA ILE A 35 11.73 -9.07 -23.67
C ILE A 35 11.38 -8.51 -25.05
N GLN A 36 10.15 -8.05 -25.27
CA GLN A 36 9.77 -7.43 -26.55
C GLN A 36 10.54 -6.13 -26.81
N ILE A 37 10.75 -5.33 -25.76
CA ILE A 37 11.50 -4.07 -25.81
C ILE A 37 12.98 -4.36 -26.01
N GLU A 38 13.54 -5.29 -25.24
CA GLU A 38 14.94 -5.69 -25.30
C GLU A 38 15.33 -6.22 -26.69
N ASN A 39 14.57 -7.17 -27.24
CA ASN A 39 14.87 -7.76 -28.55
C ASN A 39 14.89 -6.73 -29.68
N LYS A 40 14.05 -5.69 -29.57
CA LYS A 40 13.97 -4.60 -30.54
C LYS A 40 15.06 -3.55 -30.30
N LEU A 41 15.55 -3.40 -29.08
CA LEU A 41 16.65 -2.49 -28.73
C LEU A 41 17.96 -2.90 -29.43
N TYR A 42 18.27 -4.19 -29.50
CA TYR A 42 19.47 -4.68 -30.21
C TYR A 42 19.43 -4.48 -31.73
N LYS A 43 18.24 -4.33 -32.30
CA LYS A 43 18.01 -4.17 -33.75
C LYS A 43 17.46 -2.78 -34.10
N ILE A 44 17.68 -1.78 -33.24
CA ILE A 44 17.05 -0.46 -33.34
C ILE A 44 17.20 0.19 -34.72
N LYS A 45 18.37 0.03 -35.36
CA LYS A 45 18.68 0.57 -36.69
C LYS A 45 17.95 -0.16 -37.82
N ASP A 46 17.63 -1.43 -37.63
CA ASP A 46 16.98 -2.28 -38.64
C ASP A 46 15.44 -2.22 -38.57
N LEU A 47 14.89 -1.54 -37.55
CA LEU A 47 13.44 -1.42 -37.39
C LEU A 47 12.83 -0.57 -38.50
N SER A 48 11.66 -0.99 -38.98
CA SER A 48 10.83 -0.11 -39.80
C SER A 48 10.35 1.09 -39.00
N ASN A 49 10.02 2.20 -39.67
CA ASN A 49 9.55 3.42 -38.99
C ASN A 49 8.31 3.17 -38.11
N ASN A 50 7.39 2.33 -38.57
CA ASN A 50 6.18 1.97 -37.82
C ASN A 50 6.52 1.14 -36.57
N GLU A 51 7.41 0.16 -36.68
CA GLU A 51 7.85 -0.65 -35.53
C GLU A 51 8.62 0.19 -34.52
N LEU A 52 9.46 1.11 -34.97
CA LEU A 52 10.22 2.02 -34.11
C LEU A 52 9.28 2.92 -33.29
N VAL A 53 8.26 3.49 -33.93
CA VAL A 53 7.24 4.31 -33.25
C VAL A 53 6.42 3.47 -32.26
N ASP A 54 6.02 2.25 -32.62
CA ASP A 54 5.27 1.36 -31.72
C ASP A 54 6.08 0.96 -30.49
N ILE A 55 7.34 0.52 -30.69
CA ILE A 55 8.18 0.08 -29.57
C ILE A 55 8.59 1.23 -28.67
N PHE A 56 8.77 2.44 -29.22
CA PHE A 56 9.00 3.63 -28.43
C PHE A 56 7.79 3.98 -27.56
N LYS A 57 6.57 3.92 -28.10
CA LYS A 57 5.34 4.11 -27.33
C LYS A 57 5.22 3.11 -26.20
N LYS A 58 5.52 1.82 -26.46
CA LYS A 58 5.57 0.79 -25.42
C LYS A 58 6.60 1.16 -24.36
N THR A 59 7.83 1.49 -24.75
CA THR A 59 8.91 1.82 -23.80
C THR A 59 8.57 3.03 -22.92
N ILE A 60 8.02 4.11 -23.48
CA ILE A 60 7.58 5.29 -22.71
C ILE A 60 6.47 4.93 -21.72
N ASN A 61 5.51 4.12 -22.17
CA ASN A 61 4.39 3.69 -21.33
C ASN A 61 4.76 2.55 -20.37
N GLY A 62 5.98 2.01 -20.45
CA GLY A 62 6.43 0.83 -19.73
C GLY A 62 6.25 0.93 -18.22
N ASN A 63 6.51 2.09 -17.63
CA ASN A 63 6.33 2.32 -16.20
C ASN A 63 4.85 2.17 -15.79
N ILE A 64 3.94 2.78 -16.55
CA ILE A 64 2.50 2.72 -16.28
C ILE A 64 2.02 1.28 -16.45
N THR A 65 2.42 0.61 -17.53
CA THR A 65 2.05 -0.78 -17.78
C THR A 65 2.56 -1.70 -16.66
N ALA A 66 3.82 -1.53 -16.21
CA ALA A 66 4.39 -2.29 -15.11
C ALA A 66 3.61 -2.08 -13.80
N THR A 67 3.35 -0.82 -13.44
CA THR A 67 2.56 -0.44 -12.27
C THR A 67 1.16 -1.06 -12.30
N LEU A 68 0.48 -1.01 -13.45
CA LEU A 68 -0.85 -1.61 -13.62
C LEU A 68 -0.82 -3.14 -13.47
N ILE A 69 0.15 -3.82 -14.07
CA ILE A 69 0.33 -5.27 -13.94
C ILE A 69 0.45 -5.65 -12.46
N ILE A 70 1.33 -4.97 -11.73
CA ILE A 70 1.57 -5.24 -10.31
C ILE A 70 0.32 -4.93 -9.48
N ALA A 71 -0.34 -3.79 -9.72
CA ALA A 71 -1.56 -3.41 -9.01
C ALA A 71 -2.68 -4.45 -9.19
N ILE A 72 -2.91 -4.90 -10.43
CA ILE A 72 -3.94 -5.92 -10.74
C ILE A 72 -3.62 -7.23 -10.01
N ILE A 73 -2.37 -7.69 -10.08
CA ILE A 73 -1.95 -8.94 -9.45
C ILE A 73 -2.08 -8.86 -7.93
N TRP A 74 -1.69 -7.73 -7.34
CA TRP A 74 -1.81 -7.48 -5.91
C TRP A 74 -3.27 -7.47 -5.46
N PHE A 75 -4.15 -6.83 -6.24
CA PHE A 75 -5.58 -6.78 -5.97
C PHE A 75 -6.20 -8.19 -6.02
N ILE A 76 -5.89 -8.97 -7.06
CA ILE A 76 -6.34 -10.36 -7.19
C ILE A 76 -5.83 -11.21 -6.00
N ALA A 77 -4.55 -11.08 -5.64
CA ALA A 77 -3.95 -11.77 -4.50
C ALA A 77 -4.70 -11.45 -3.20
N THR A 78 -5.02 -10.17 -2.98
CA THR A 78 -5.74 -9.69 -1.80
C THR A 78 -7.17 -10.24 -1.75
N ILE A 79 -7.89 -10.27 -2.87
CA ILE A 79 -9.23 -10.88 -2.97
C ILE A 79 -9.18 -12.37 -2.64
N ILE A 80 -8.27 -13.12 -3.27
CA ILE A 80 -8.14 -14.56 -3.05
C ILE A 80 -7.83 -14.83 -1.57
N MET A 81 -6.92 -14.05 -0.99
CA MET A 81 -6.55 -14.17 0.41
C MET A 81 -7.73 -13.86 1.34
N TYR A 82 -8.50 -12.80 1.06
CA TYR A 82 -9.71 -12.47 1.81
C TYR A 82 -10.72 -13.63 1.81
N TYR A 83 -11.04 -14.21 0.66
CA TYR A 83 -11.99 -15.32 0.58
C TYR A 83 -11.51 -16.57 1.33
N ILE A 84 -10.24 -16.95 1.15
CA ILE A 84 -9.68 -18.13 1.83
C ILE A 84 -9.70 -17.94 3.35
N LEU A 85 -9.33 -16.76 3.82
CA LEU A 85 -9.30 -16.47 5.25
C LEU A 85 -10.70 -16.34 5.84
N ASN A 86 -11.65 -15.76 5.10
CA ASN A 86 -13.02 -15.63 5.56
C ASN A 86 -13.65 -17.01 5.77
N LEU A 87 -13.41 -17.94 4.83
CA LEU A 87 -13.91 -19.30 4.91
C LEU A 87 -13.28 -20.11 6.06
N LYS A 88 -12.00 -19.87 6.39
CA LYS A 88 -11.26 -20.67 7.38
C LYS A 88 -11.23 -20.08 8.78
N PHE A 89 -11.06 -18.78 8.90
CA PHE A 89 -10.77 -18.07 10.15
C PHE A 89 -11.83 -17.03 10.51
N GLY A 90 -12.83 -16.83 9.65
CA GLY A 90 -13.92 -15.87 9.85
C GLY A 90 -13.63 -14.47 9.31
N ASN A 91 -14.67 -13.65 9.36
CA ASN A 91 -14.69 -12.33 8.71
C ASN A 91 -13.68 -11.35 9.31
N PHE A 92 -13.36 -11.45 10.59
CA PHE A 92 -12.46 -10.50 11.25
C PHE A 92 -11.00 -10.73 10.82
N ALA A 93 -10.55 -11.99 10.79
CA ALA A 93 -9.26 -12.36 10.19
C ALA A 93 -9.16 -11.90 8.73
N ALA A 94 -10.19 -12.16 7.94
CA ALA A 94 -10.21 -11.79 6.52
C ALA A 94 -10.12 -10.27 6.32
N LYS A 95 -10.92 -9.50 7.06
CA LYS A 95 -10.88 -8.03 7.03
C LYS A 95 -9.50 -7.48 7.38
N SER A 96 -8.82 -8.04 8.38
CA SER A 96 -7.48 -7.57 8.76
C SER A 96 -6.44 -7.67 7.64
N ILE A 97 -6.57 -8.70 6.79
CA ILE A 97 -5.68 -8.91 5.65
C ILE A 97 -6.13 -8.10 4.43
N TRP A 98 -7.43 -7.94 4.22
CA TRP A 98 -7.97 -7.02 3.20
C TRP A 98 -7.42 -5.61 3.37
N VAL A 99 -7.42 -5.14 4.62
CA VAL A 99 -6.85 -3.89 5.09
C VAL A 99 -5.37 -3.74 4.69
N GLY A 100 -4.55 -4.72 5.05
CA GLY A 100 -3.11 -4.70 4.74
C GLY A 100 -2.86 -4.78 3.24
N GLY A 101 -3.66 -5.58 2.53
CA GLY A 101 -3.63 -5.68 1.07
C GLY A 101 -3.99 -4.37 0.39
N LEU A 102 -5.00 -3.64 0.88
CA LEU A 102 -5.41 -2.34 0.33
C LEU A 102 -4.34 -1.26 0.56
N ALA A 103 -3.74 -1.21 1.75
CA ALA A 103 -2.60 -0.32 2.02
C ALA A 103 -1.39 -0.65 1.13
N GLY A 104 -1.10 -1.94 0.94
CA GLY A 104 -0.07 -2.42 0.02
C GLY A 104 -0.35 -2.04 -1.44
N LEU A 105 -1.60 -2.16 -1.88
CA LEU A 105 -2.04 -1.79 -3.23
C LEU A 105 -1.87 -0.29 -3.52
N LEU A 106 -2.06 0.55 -2.50
CA LEU A 106 -1.91 2.00 -2.64
C LEU A 106 -0.45 2.46 -2.57
N SER A 107 0.46 1.65 -2.03
CA SER A 107 1.86 2.06 -1.83
C SER A 107 2.82 1.39 -2.83
N VAL A 108 2.74 0.07 -2.98
CA VAL A 108 3.71 -0.74 -3.73
C VAL A 108 3.74 -0.43 -5.24
N PRO A 109 2.61 -0.34 -5.96
CA PRO A 109 2.63 -0.03 -7.39
C PRO A 109 3.22 1.34 -7.71
N PHE A 110 3.10 2.31 -6.80
CA PHE A 110 3.61 3.67 -6.96
C PHE A 110 5.09 3.78 -6.62
N MET A 111 5.56 3.06 -5.60
CA MET A 111 7.01 2.87 -5.38
C MET A 111 7.66 2.21 -6.61
N LEU A 112 6.99 1.20 -7.19
CA LEU A 112 7.46 0.52 -8.39
C LEU A 112 7.34 1.39 -9.65
N TYR A 113 6.39 2.32 -9.72
CA TYR A 113 6.33 3.33 -10.78
C TYR A 113 7.64 4.14 -10.84
N GLY A 114 8.14 4.56 -9.67
CA GLY A 114 9.44 5.21 -9.54
C GLY A 114 10.60 4.29 -9.98
N ALA A 115 10.68 3.08 -9.43
CA ALA A 115 11.78 2.15 -9.73
C ALA A 115 11.82 1.71 -11.21
N THR A 116 10.66 1.43 -11.81
CA THR A 116 10.55 1.02 -13.22
C THR A 116 10.95 2.14 -14.17
N SER A 117 10.76 3.40 -13.77
CA SER A 117 11.23 4.54 -14.57
C SER A 117 12.74 4.54 -14.81
N LEU A 118 13.52 4.04 -13.85
CA LEU A 118 14.97 3.89 -14.01
C LEU A 118 15.28 2.79 -15.02
N LEU A 119 14.55 1.67 -15.01
CA LEU A 119 14.74 0.55 -15.93
C LEU A 119 14.44 0.95 -17.38
N PHE A 120 13.34 1.65 -17.63
CA PHE A 120 12.94 2.03 -18.98
C PHE A 120 13.61 3.30 -19.50
N SER A 121 14.22 4.13 -18.63
CA SER A 121 14.85 5.39 -19.02
C SER A 121 15.90 5.24 -20.13
N LYS A 122 16.80 4.27 -20.00
CA LYS A 122 17.89 4.03 -20.97
C LYS A 122 17.35 3.59 -22.32
N ALA A 123 16.43 2.62 -22.34
CA ALA A 123 15.80 2.16 -23.57
C ALA A 123 15.00 3.29 -24.23
N SER A 124 14.25 4.06 -23.44
CA SER A 124 13.48 5.21 -23.95
C SER A 124 14.37 6.27 -24.59
N ARG A 125 15.56 6.53 -24.02
CA ARG A 125 16.53 7.48 -24.58
C ARG A 125 17.05 7.01 -25.94
N LEU A 126 17.49 5.75 -26.04
CA LEU A 126 18.01 5.18 -27.29
C LEU A 126 16.95 5.18 -28.40
N PHE A 127 15.71 4.80 -28.10
CA PHE A 127 14.62 4.90 -29.07
C PHE A 127 14.28 6.35 -29.44
N SER A 128 14.37 7.29 -28.50
CA SER A 128 14.15 8.72 -28.79
C SER A 128 15.21 9.30 -29.71
N GLU A 129 16.48 8.93 -29.51
CA GLU A 129 17.60 9.35 -30.36
C GLU A 129 17.39 8.87 -31.79
N GLU A 130 17.04 7.59 -31.99
CA GLU A 130 16.79 7.03 -33.32
C GLU A 130 15.55 7.67 -34.00
N ILE A 131 14.48 7.93 -33.24
CA ILE A 131 13.29 8.63 -33.76
C ILE A 131 13.64 10.03 -34.26
N ASN A 132 14.45 10.76 -33.48
CA ASN A 132 14.90 12.11 -33.85
C ASN A 132 15.80 12.07 -35.09
N LEU A 133 16.74 11.11 -35.17
CA LEU A 133 17.61 10.92 -36.34
C LEU A 133 16.81 10.68 -37.64
N ARG A 134 15.65 10.02 -37.54
CA ARG A 134 14.77 9.72 -38.69
C ARG A 134 13.68 10.78 -38.93
N ASN A 135 13.68 11.88 -38.19
CA ASN A 135 12.63 12.92 -38.24
C ASN A 135 11.22 12.34 -38.07
N LEU A 136 11.07 11.31 -37.22
CA LEU A 136 9.77 10.70 -36.93
C LEU A 136 9.12 11.41 -35.74
N THR A 137 7.79 11.50 -35.76
CA THR A 137 7.01 11.98 -34.62
C THR A 137 6.36 10.82 -33.90
N ALA A 138 6.58 10.73 -32.58
CA ALA A 138 5.96 9.72 -31.75
C ALA A 138 5.50 10.32 -30.44
N TYR A 139 4.22 10.10 -30.13
CA TYR A 139 3.60 10.55 -28.89
C TYR A 139 3.29 9.32 -28.04
N GLY A 140 3.95 9.22 -26.89
CA GLY A 140 3.55 8.35 -25.79
C GLY A 140 2.69 9.11 -24.77
N ILE A 141 2.23 8.43 -23.73
CA ILE A 141 1.54 9.07 -22.62
C ILE A 141 2.60 9.82 -21.79
N LYS A 142 2.77 11.11 -22.10
CA LYS A 142 3.65 11.99 -21.33
C LYS A 142 2.94 12.34 -20.03
N PHE A 143 3.34 11.72 -18.93
CA PHE A 143 3.02 12.21 -17.60
C PHE A 143 4.00 13.34 -17.25
N PRO A 144 3.52 14.58 -17.07
CA PRO A 144 4.35 15.66 -16.52
C PRO A 144 4.93 15.22 -15.17
N VAL A 145 6.12 15.72 -14.84
CA VAL A 145 6.76 15.46 -13.53
C VAL A 145 5.80 15.82 -12.40
N LEU A 146 5.07 16.92 -12.55
CA LEU A 146 3.99 17.37 -11.66
C LEU A 146 3.01 16.23 -11.33
N ASN A 147 2.41 15.62 -12.35
CA ASN A 147 1.41 14.57 -12.15
C ASN A 147 2.06 13.33 -11.55
N LYS A 148 3.27 12.94 -11.97
CA LYS A 148 3.97 11.78 -11.40
C LYS A 148 4.17 11.92 -9.90
N LEU A 149 4.67 13.07 -9.46
CA LEU A 149 4.91 13.35 -8.05
C LEU A 149 3.60 13.42 -7.28
N LEU A 150 2.57 14.06 -7.83
CA LEU A 150 1.25 14.11 -7.21
C LEU A 150 0.65 12.71 -7.02
N PHE A 151 0.77 11.84 -8.01
CA PHE A 151 0.35 10.44 -7.88
C PHE A 151 1.17 9.71 -6.81
N VAL A 152 2.50 9.78 -6.85
CA VAL A 152 3.36 9.05 -5.90
C VAL A 152 3.14 9.52 -4.46
N PHE A 153 3.19 10.82 -4.19
CA PHE A 153 3.00 11.36 -2.84
C PHE A 153 1.57 11.21 -2.36
N GLY A 154 0.59 11.52 -3.22
CA GLY A 154 -0.83 11.39 -2.92
C GLY A 154 -1.19 9.98 -2.47
N PHE A 155 -0.84 8.98 -3.28
CA PHE A 155 -1.14 7.58 -2.96
C PHE A 155 -0.34 7.05 -1.77
N SER A 156 0.92 7.48 -1.60
CA SER A 156 1.73 7.07 -0.44
C SER A 156 1.14 7.57 0.88
N ILE A 157 0.70 8.83 0.95
CA ILE A 157 0.10 9.39 2.15
C ILE A 157 -1.25 8.72 2.46
N ILE A 158 -2.08 8.48 1.43
CA ILE A 158 -3.34 7.74 1.59
C ILE A 158 -3.04 6.31 2.09
N ALA A 159 -2.04 5.64 1.53
CA ALA A 159 -1.64 4.30 1.96
C ALA A 159 -1.24 4.28 3.45
N VAL A 160 -0.45 5.25 3.90
CA VAL A 160 -0.04 5.38 5.30
C VAL A 160 -1.24 5.70 6.20
N ALA A 161 -2.14 6.59 5.79
CA ALA A 161 -3.34 6.92 6.56
C ALA A 161 -4.27 5.71 6.73
N VAL A 162 -4.50 4.97 5.64
CA VAL A 162 -5.24 3.71 5.64
C VAL A 162 -4.56 2.72 6.57
N TRP A 163 -3.24 2.55 6.46
CA TRP A 163 -2.48 1.63 7.31
C TRP A 163 -2.56 1.98 8.79
N ILE A 164 -2.33 3.25 9.19
CA ILE A 164 -2.40 3.72 10.57
C ILE A 164 -3.82 3.56 11.13
N GLY A 165 -4.84 4.03 10.40
CA GLY A 165 -6.21 3.98 10.89
C GLY A 165 -6.67 2.55 11.13
N LEU A 166 -6.29 1.62 10.27
CA LEU A 166 -6.66 0.22 10.39
C LEU A 166 -5.79 -0.54 11.39
N PHE A 167 -4.54 -0.14 11.59
CA PHE A 167 -3.75 -0.58 12.74
C PHE A 167 -4.45 -0.16 14.05
N GLY A 168 -4.94 1.07 14.11
CA GLY A 168 -5.77 1.59 15.20
C GLY A 168 -7.02 0.75 15.43
N TYR A 169 -7.81 0.48 14.39
CA TYR A 169 -8.99 -0.42 14.44
C TYR A 169 -8.65 -1.73 15.14
N TYR A 170 -7.58 -2.34 14.67
CA TYR A 170 -7.17 -3.66 15.08
C TYR A 170 -6.66 -3.67 16.53
N THR A 171 -5.88 -2.66 16.94
CA THR A 171 -5.49 -2.51 18.34
C THR A 171 -6.71 -2.29 19.24
N GLY A 172 -7.68 -1.52 18.78
CA GLY A 172 -8.95 -1.29 19.49
C GLY A 172 -9.73 -2.59 19.68
N VAL A 173 -9.91 -3.37 18.62
CA VAL A 173 -10.65 -4.64 18.71
C VAL A 173 -9.94 -5.66 19.59
N ASN A 174 -8.61 -5.81 19.49
CA ASN A 174 -7.88 -6.70 20.40
C ASN A 174 -8.05 -6.25 21.85
N LYS A 175 -7.98 -4.93 22.12
CA LYS A 175 -8.20 -4.39 23.46
C LYS A 175 -9.61 -4.68 23.97
N THR A 176 -10.62 -4.51 23.12
CA THR A 176 -12.01 -4.84 23.43
C THR A 176 -12.19 -6.34 23.70
N ILE A 177 -11.55 -7.21 22.91
CA ILE A 177 -11.54 -8.67 23.16
C ILE A 177 -10.95 -8.96 24.55
N ASP A 178 -9.80 -8.37 24.88
CA ASP A 178 -9.12 -8.57 26.16
C ASP A 178 -9.98 -8.08 27.35
N GLU A 179 -10.70 -6.97 27.18
CA GLU A 179 -11.62 -6.43 28.19
C GLU A 179 -12.85 -7.33 28.37
N ILE A 180 -13.42 -7.84 27.28
CA ILE A 180 -14.54 -8.80 27.33
C ILE A 180 -14.10 -10.12 27.97
N GLN A 181 -12.88 -10.58 27.70
CA GLN A 181 -12.31 -11.76 28.34
C GLN A 181 -12.20 -11.60 29.85
N LYS A 182 -11.72 -10.44 30.33
CA LYS A 182 -11.66 -10.13 31.76
C LYS A 182 -13.05 -10.01 32.38
N SER A 183 -13.92 -9.22 31.76
CA SER A 183 -15.29 -8.99 32.24
C SER A 183 -16.12 -10.27 32.24
N GLY A 184 -16.00 -11.11 31.21
CA GLY A 184 -16.69 -12.40 31.13
C GLY A 184 -16.27 -13.36 32.23
N TYR A 185 -14.98 -13.39 32.58
CA TYR A 185 -14.49 -14.18 33.70
C TYR A 185 -15.01 -13.68 35.06
N GLU A 186 -14.98 -12.36 35.29
CA GLU A 186 -15.54 -11.76 36.51
C GLU A 186 -17.04 -12.04 36.64
N LYS A 187 -17.78 -11.93 35.53
CA LYS A 187 -19.21 -12.24 35.48
C LYS A 187 -19.49 -13.70 35.79
N LEU A 188 -18.70 -14.63 35.23
CA LEU A 188 -18.80 -16.05 35.56
C LEU A 188 -18.50 -16.34 37.04
N ASN A 189 -17.54 -15.65 37.65
CA ASN A 189 -17.27 -15.81 39.09
C ASN A 189 -18.46 -15.36 39.94
N ILE A 190 -19.09 -14.23 39.61
CA ILE A 190 -20.27 -13.73 40.32
C ILE A 190 -21.44 -14.70 40.16
N ILE A 191 -21.68 -15.20 38.94
CA ILE A 191 -22.74 -16.17 38.65
C ILE A 191 -22.50 -17.48 39.41
N SER A 192 -21.27 -18.01 39.35
CA SER A 192 -20.86 -19.20 40.09
C SER A 192 -21.08 -19.03 41.59
N GLN A 193 -20.64 -17.91 42.18
CA GLN A 193 -20.88 -17.64 43.60
C GLN A 193 -22.37 -17.52 43.94
N THR A 194 -23.16 -16.86 43.09
CA THR A 194 -24.60 -16.64 43.34
C THR A 194 -25.39 -17.96 43.28
N ILE A 195 -25.08 -18.82 42.32
CA ILE A 195 -25.81 -20.07 42.10
C ILE A 195 -25.41 -21.12 43.13
N PHE A 196 -24.12 -21.23 43.46
CA PHE A 196 -23.56 -22.33 44.25
C PHE A 196 -23.35 -21.98 45.72
N ALA A 197 -23.55 -20.73 46.16
CA ALA A 197 -23.61 -20.39 47.58
C ALA A 197 -24.88 -20.88 48.30
N GLN A 198 -25.88 -21.39 47.57
CA GLN A 198 -27.11 -21.95 48.13
C GLN A 198 -27.01 -23.48 48.09
N GLU A 199 -26.95 -24.13 49.25
CA GLU A 199 -26.51 -25.51 49.53
C GLU A 199 -27.18 -26.67 48.74
N ASP A 200 -28.18 -26.41 47.89
CA ASP A 200 -28.91 -27.46 47.16
C ASP A 200 -28.56 -27.48 45.65
N THR A 201 -27.31 -27.85 45.36
CA THR A 201 -26.75 -27.95 43.99
C THR A 201 -26.79 -29.38 43.43
N THR A 202 -27.21 -30.37 44.22
CA THR A 202 -27.29 -31.77 43.81
C THR A 202 -28.41 -32.07 42.81
N ASN A 203 -29.41 -31.20 42.67
CA ASN A 203 -30.50 -31.38 41.73
C ASN A 203 -30.30 -30.54 40.46
N ASN A 204 -29.96 -31.21 39.36
CA ASN A 204 -29.72 -30.58 38.05
C ASN A 204 -30.88 -29.69 37.58
N ASN A 205 -32.13 -30.05 37.90
CA ASN A 205 -33.29 -29.25 37.50
C ASN A 205 -33.31 -27.88 38.20
N ILE A 206 -32.94 -27.83 39.49
CA ILE A 206 -32.88 -26.57 40.25
C ILE A 206 -31.76 -25.69 39.70
N LEU A 207 -30.61 -26.28 39.37
CA LEU A 207 -29.48 -25.57 38.77
C LEU A 207 -29.86 -24.96 37.41
N PHE A 208 -30.53 -25.74 36.55
CA PHE A 208 -30.99 -25.26 35.24
C PHE A 208 -32.02 -24.13 35.36
N ASP A 209 -32.97 -24.22 36.28
CA ASP A 209 -33.97 -23.16 36.50
C ASP A 209 -33.31 -21.87 37.02
N LYS A 210 -32.32 -21.98 37.91
CA LYS A 210 -31.55 -20.81 38.38
C LYS A 210 -30.81 -20.13 37.24
N ILE A 211 -30.12 -20.88 36.38
CA ILE A 211 -29.39 -20.31 35.23
C ILE A 211 -30.37 -19.70 34.22
N LYS A 212 -31.50 -20.37 33.95
CA LYS A 212 -32.53 -19.89 33.01
C LYS A 212 -33.14 -18.56 33.44
N ASN A 213 -33.28 -18.35 34.75
CA ASN A 213 -33.85 -17.13 35.32
C ASN A 213 -32.84 -15.96 35.39
N LEU A 214 -31.56 -16.17 35.04
CA LEU A 214 -30.60 -15.08 34.97
C LEU A 214 -30.96 -14.09 33.85
N ASN A 215 -30.89 -12.80 34.17
CA ASN A 215 -31.03 -11.74 33.17
C ASN A 215 -29.74 -11.60 32.32
N ILE A 216 -29.55 -12.55 31.41
CA ILE A 216 -28.42 -12.58 30.48
C ILE A 216 -28.73 -11.65 29.29
N PRO A 217 -27.83 -10.71 28.93
CA PRO A 217 -27.93 -9.89 27.73
C PRO A 217 -28.12 -10.71 26.45
N THR A 218 -28.71 -10.13 25.41
CA THR A 218 -29.05 -10.83 24.16
C THR A 218 -27.84 -11.29 23.34
N ASN A 219 -26.67 -10.68 23.55
CA ASN A 219 -25.41 -11.06 22.90
C ASN A 219 -24.60 -12.08 23.73
N GLU A 220 -25.15 -12.56 24.84
CA GLU A 220 -24.49 -13.51 25.71
C GLU A 220 -25.27 -14.82 25.80
N CYS A 221 -24.55 -15.92 25.95
CA CYS A 221 -25.11 -17.24 26.13
C CYS A 221 -24.34 -17.97 27.23
N ILE A 222 -25.08 -18.55 28.18
CA ILE A 222 -24.50 -19.39 29.22
C ILE A 222 -24.77 -20.84 28.86
N VAL A 223 -23.73 -21.66 28.95
CA VAL A 223 -23.80 -23.09 28.69
C VAL A 223 -23.25 -23.82 29.90
N LEU A 224 -23.99 -24.84 30.35
CA LEU A 224 -23.51 -25.78 31.35
C LEU A 224 -23.00 -27.02 30.63
N ALA A 225 -21.78 -27.42 30.93
CA ALA A 225 -21.17 -28.63 30.41
C ALA A 225 -20.65 -29.51 31.54
N ASP A 226 -20.57 -30.81 31.26
CA ASP A 226 -19.88 -31.75 32.15
C ASP A 226 -18.35 -31.60 32.05
N LYS A 227 -17.62 -32.27 32.94
CA LYS A 227 -16.14 -32.34 32.93
C LYS A 227 -15.51 -32.90 31.65
N ASN A 228 -16.29 -33.59 30.82
CA ASN A 228 -15.85 -34.13 29.52
C ASN A 228 -16.11 -33.14 28.38
N GLY A 229 -16.75 -32.01 28.67
CA GLY A 229 -17.15 -30.99 27.69
C GLY A 229 -18.44 -31.32 26.93
N ASN A 230 -19.25 -32.28 27.40
CA ASN A 230 -20.58 -32.52 26.85
C ASN A 230 -21.53 -31.41 27.34
N ILE A 231 -22.19 -30.75 26.40
CA ILE A 231 -23.14 -29.68 26.70
C ILE A 231 -24.41 -30.30 27.28
N LEU A 232 -24.71 -29.97 28.54
CA LEU A 232 -25.91 -30.45 29.25
C LEU A 232 -27.11 -29.56 28.96
N SER A 233 -26.88 -28.24 28.89
CA SER A 233 -27.93 -27.25 28.60
C SER A 233 -27.36 -26.01 27.95
N ASN A 234 -28.09 -25.47 26.98
CA ASN A 234 -27.78 -24.18 26.37
C ASN A 234 -28.90 -23.17 26.69
N PHE A 235 -28.53 -22.05 27.32
CA PHE A 235 -29.46 -20.99 27.67
C PHE A 235 -29.36 -19.83 26.67
N LYS A 236 -30.51 -19.51 26.06
CA LYS A 236 -30.82 -18.32 25.24
C LYS A 236 -30.40 -18.27 23.76
N GLN A 237 -29.67 -19.22 23.18
CA GLN A 237 -29.57 -19.39 21.71
C GLN A 237 -28.82 -20.68 21.34
N PRO A 238 -29.21 -21.43 20.29
CA PRO A 238 -28.43 -22.58 19.82
C PRO A 238 -27.16 -22.11 19.10
N THR A 239 -26.14 -21.74 19.86
CA THR A 239 -24.78 -21.61 19.35
C THR A 239 -24.09 -22.96 19.48
N ASN A 240 -23.82 -23.59 18.35
CA ASN A 240 -22.94 -24.75 18.31
C ASN A 240 -21.53 -24.28 18.70
N ILE A 241 -21.16 -24.50 19.97
CA ILE A 241 -19.80 -24.23 20.49
C ILE A 241 -18.78 -25.07 19.70
N PHE A 242 -19.17 -26.30 19.39
CA PHE A 242 -18.38 -27.23 18.61
C PHE A 242 -18.85 -27.24 17.16
N THR A 243 -17.89 -27.21 16.25
CA THR A 243 -18.15 -27.45 14.84
C THR A 243 -18.13 -28.95 14.55
N THR A 244 -18.85 -29.40 13.53
CA THR A 244 -18.83 -30.82 13.11
C THR A 244 -17.49 -31.23 12.49
N LYS A 245 -16.57 -30.28 12.27
CA LYS A 245 -15.20 -30.52 11.79
C LYS A 245 -14.23 -30.44 12.97
N THR A 246 -13.28 -31.37 13.03
CA THR A 246 -12.19 -31.42 14.01
C THR A 246 -11.20 -30.28 13.83
N ASP A 247 -11.66 -29.06 14.07
CA ASP A 247 -10.84 -27.86 13.97
C ASP A 247 -9.99 -27.69 15.25
N ASN A 248 -8.82 -27.09 15.13
CA ASN A 248 -7.89 -26.87 16.25
C ASN A 248 -8.55 -26.08 17.40
N ILE A 249 -9.51 -25.20 17.10
CA ILE A 249 -10.30 -24.48 18.10
C ILE A 249 -11.12 -25.44 18.96
N ASP A 250 -11.73 -26.47 18.39
CA ASP A 250 -12.56 -27.41 19.16
C ASP A 250 -11.68 -28.22 20.13
N LYS A 251 -10.46 -28.58 19.70
CA LYS A 251 -9.45 -29.18 20.59
C LYS A 251 -9.01 -28.21 21.68
N LEU A 252 -8.79 -26.93 21.35
CA LEU A 252 -8.39 -25.91 22.30
C LEU A 252 -9.50 -25.67 23.34
N ILE A 253 -10.77 -25.59 22.91
CA ILE A 253 -11.93 -25.49 23.80
C ILE A 253 -11.97 -26.72 24.72
N LYS A 254 -11.90 -27.94 24.18
CA LYS A 254 -11.85 -29.20 24.96
C LYS A 254 -10.74 -29.24 26.00
N THR A 255 -9.54 -28.81 25.63
CA THR A 255 -8.35 -28.82 26.52
C THR A 255 -8.45 -27.79 27.66
N ASN A 256 -9.31 -26.77 27.52
CA ASN A 256 -9.44 -25.69 28.49
C ASN A 256 -10.71 -25.77 29.36
N PHE A 257 -11.59 -26.77 29.19
CA PHE A 257 -12.81 -26.91 30.03
C PHE A 257 -12.53 -26.94 31.53
N ASN A 258 -11.43 -27.58 31.93
CA ASN A 258 -11.08 -27.77 33.34
C ASN A 258 -10.16 -26.65 33.85
N ASN A 259 -9.83 -25.67 33.01
CA ASN A 259 -8.95 -24.56 33.37
C ASN A 259 -9.77 -23.27 33.45
N THR A 260 -9.48 -22.41 34.44
CA THR A 260 -9.99 -21.04 34.47
C THR A 260 -9.27 -20.21 33.40
N LYS A 261 -9.80 -20.25 32.18
CA LYS A 261 -9.25 -19.56 31.01
C LYS A 261 -10.35 -18.94 30.17
N HIS A 262 -9.95 -18.09 29.26
CA HIS A 262 -10.79 -17.52 28.21
C HIS A 262 -10.13 -17.75 26.85
N ILE A 263 -10.94 -17.89 25.81
CA ILE A 263 -10.52 -18.12 24.43
C ILE A 263 -11.32 -17.16 23.56
N TYR A 264 -10.67 -16.57 22.56
CA TYR A 264 -11.37 -15.88 21.49
C TYR A 264 -11.54 -16.82 20.29
N ASP A 265 -12.78 -17.12 19.91
CA ASP A 265 -13.11 -17.84 18.69
C ASP A 265 -13.35 -16.85 17.56
N ASN A 266 -12.34 -16.69 16.70
CA ASN A 266 -12.39 -15.76 15.56
C ASN A 266 -13.44 -16.17 14.49
N ARG A 267 -13.79 -17.46 14.39
CA ARG A 267 -14.74 -17.97 13.38
C ARG A 267 -16.14 -17.44 13.66
N ASN A 268 -16.59 -17.62 14.90
CA ASN A 268 -17.90 -17.19 15.37
C ASN A 268 -17.88 -15.81 16.03
N GLN A 269 -16.70 -15.18 16.14
CA GLN A 269 -16.49 -13.89 16.80
C GLN A 269 -16.99 -13.87 18.24
N ASN A 270 -16.75 -14.96 18.98
CA ASN A 270 -17.18 -15.11 20.36
C ASN A 270 -15.99 -15.10 21.31
N VAL A 271 -16.13 -14.44 22.45
CA VAL A 271 -15.29 -14.72 23.62
C VAL A 271 -15.92 -15.86 24.41
N ILE A 272 -15.15 -16.91 24.67
CA ILE A 272 -15.55 -18.08 25.44
C ILE A 272 -14.79 -18.03 26.75
N SER A 273 -15.50 -17.91 27.86
CA SER A 273 -14.91 -17.96 29.20
C SER A 273 -15.34 -19.24 29.90
N PHE A 274 -14.41 -19.89 30.61
CA PHE A 274 -14.66 -21.15 31.32
C PHE A 274 -14.47 -20.95 32.82
N LYS A 275 -15.42 -21.46 33.60
CA LYS A 275 -15.32 -21.52 35.06
C LYS A 275 -15.78 -22.90 35.54
N PRO A 276 -14.88 -23.79 35.98
CA PRO A 276 -15.29 -24.99 36.71
C PRO A 276 -15.98 -24.53 37.98
N VAL A 277 -17.16 -25.08 38.24
CA VAL A 277 -17.93 -24.72 39.43
C VAL A 277 -17.94 -25.83 40.47
N ASP A 278 -17.85 -27.06 40.01
CA ASP A 278 -17.67 -28.26 40.83
C ASP A 278 -16.78 -29.27 40.08
N GLU A 279 -16.51 -30.43 40.66
CA GLU A 279 -15.74 -31.52 40.03
C GLU A 279 -16.39 -32.04 38.73
N ASP A 280 -17.71 -31.91 38.61
CA ASP A 280 -18.48 -32.47 37.49
C ASP A 280 -18.96 -31.43 36.47
N TYR A 281 -18.97 -30.13 36.80
CA TYR A 281 -19.59 -29.10 35.97
C TYR A 281 -18.70 -27.88 35.70
N THR A 282 -18.73 -27.44 34.45
CA THR A 282 -18.13 -26.18 34.00
C THR A 282 -19.20 -25.26 33.44
N LEU A 283 -19.24 -24.03 33.97
CA LEU A 283 -20.00 -22.94 33.35
C LEU A 283 -19.17 -22.31 32.24
N ILE A 284 -19.81 -22.12 31.11
CA ILE A 284 -19.25 -21.47 29.94
C ILE A 284 -20.07 -20.22 29.65
N LEU A 285 -19.41 -19.08 29.49
CA LEU A 285 -20.02 -17.85 29.01
C LEU A 285 -19.49 -17.55 27.61
N LEU A 286 -20.42 -17.46 26.66
CA LEU A 286 -20.18 -17.06 25.28
C LEU A 286 -20.64 -15.61 25.13
N ILE A 287 -19.75 -14.72 24.75
CA ILE A 287 -20.06 -13.31 24.47
C ILE A 287 -19.81 -13.05 22.99
N ASN A 288 -20.87 -12.78 22.23
CA ASN A 288 -20.77 -12.47 20.82
C ASN A 288 -20.30 -11.02 20.63
N ILE A 289 -19.17 -10.85 19.94
CA ILE A 289 -18.53 -9.55 19.68
C ILE A 289 -19.13 -8.87 18.44
N GLN A 290 -19.79 -9.62 17.55
CA GLN A 290 -20.40 -9.08 16.33
C GLN A 290 -21.44 -7.99 16.62
N SER A 291 -22.05 -7.99 17.82
CA SER A 291 -22.99 -6.95 18.27
C SER A 291 -22.31 -5.65 18.70
N ILE A 292 -20.98 -5.60 18.81
CA ILE A 292 -20.27 -4.37 19.15
C ILE A 292 -20.21 -3.52 17.89
N GLU A 293 -21.14 -2.57 17.82
CA GLU A 293 -21.19 -1.61 16.74
C GLU A 293 -19.92 -0.74 16.73
N MET A 294 -19.01 -1.07 15.83
CA MET A 294 -17.82 -0.26 15.55
C MET A 294 -18.12 0.88 14.55
N ASN A 295 -19.39 1.29 14.44
CA ASN A 295 -19.83 2.34 13.51
C ASN A 295 -19.09 3.66 13.76
N ALA A 296 -18.89 4.03 15.03
CA ALA A 296 -18.13 5.21 15.41
C ALA A 296 -16.68 5.17 14.89
N PHE A 297 -16.02 4.00 14.94
CA PHE A 297 -14.68 3.85 14.39
C PHE A 297 -14.66 4.12 12.89
N TRP A 298 -15.58 3.55 12.12
CA TRP A 298 -15.62 3.73 10.67
C TRP A 298 -15.90 5.18 10.26
N ILE A 299 -16.74 5.89 11.02
CA ILE A 299 -16.99 7.32 10.82
C ILE A 299 -15.71 8.12 11.05
N TRP A 300 -15.04 7.91 12.19
CA TRP A 300 -13.78 8.61 12.49
C TRP A 300 -12.67 8.26 11.50
N PHE A 301 -12.56 6.99 11.09
CA PHE A 301 -11.62 6.55 10.07
C PHE A 301 -11.87 7.25 8.74
N ALA A 302 -13.12 7.35 8.29
CA ALA A 302 -13.47 8.08 7.08
C ALA A 302 -13.08 9.56 7.17
N ILE A 303 -13.33 10.21 8.32
CA ILE A 303 -12.91 11.61 8.56
C ILE A 303 -11.39 11.74 8.47
N PHE A 304 -10.62 10.85 9.10
CA PHE A 304 -9.16 10.87 9.02
C PHE A 304 -8.63 10.63 7.61
N VAL A 305 -9.25 9.73 6.85
CA VAL A 305 -8.88 9.48 5.44
C VAL A 305 -9.16 10.73 4.60
N ILE A 306 -10.28 11.42 4.81
CA ILE A 306 -10.58 12.69 4.12
C ILE A 306 -9.54 13.75 4.46
N ILE A 307 -9.21 13.94 5.74
CA ILE A 307 -8.15 14.88 6.16
C ILE A 307 -6.81 14.51 5.53
N ALA A 308 -6.46 13.22 5.52
CA ALA A 308 -5.23 12.74 4.90
C ALA A 308 -5.20 13.01 3.39
N ILE A 309 -6.32 12.82 2.67
CA ILE A 309 -6.43 13.17 1.24
C ILE A 309 -6.23 14.66 1.03
N VAL A 310 -6.80 15.52 1.88
CA VAL A 310 -6.63 16.98 1.79
C VAL A 310 -5.17 17.35 2.01
N VAL A 311 -4.53 16.86 3.08
CA VAL A 311 -3.11 17.13 3.39
C VAL A 311 -2.20 16.56 2.30
N ALA A 312 -2.50 15.37 1.79
CA ALA A 312 -1.75 14.77 0.69
C ALA A 312 -1.88 15.60 -0.58
N GLY A 313 -3.08 16.05 -0.90
CA GLY A 313 -3.37 16.89 -2.06
C GLY A 313 -2.64 18.23 -1.98
N THR A 314 -2.73 18.93 -0.85
CA THR A 314 -2.06 20.24 -0.68
C THR A 314 -0.54 20.09 -0.79
N ASN A 315 0.08 19.16 -0.05
CA ASN A 315 1.53 18.92 -0.11
C ASN A 315 1.99 18.49 -1.51
N SER A 316 1.23 17.59 -2.15
CA SER A 316 1.53 17.13 -3.50
C SER A 316 1.47 18.27 -4.51
N VAL A 317 0.43 19.11 -4.46
CA VAL A 317 0.28 20.26 -5.36
C VAL A 317 1.40 21.27 -5.12
N THR A 318 1.70 21.63 -3.87
CA THR A 318 2.76 22.60 -3.54
C THR A 318 4.14 22.14 -4.02
N LEU A 319 4.56 20.91 -3.69
CA LEU A 319 5.84 20.36 -4.13
C LEU A 319 5.92 20.25 -5.65
N SER A 320 4.82 19.79 -6.27
CA SER A 320 4.77 19.62 -7.71
C SER A 320 4.87 20.98 -8.41
N MET A 321 4.13 22.00 -7.96
CA MET A 321 4.18 23.36 -8.52
C MET A 321 5.58 23.97 -8.41
N TRP A 322 6.26 23.76 -7.27
CA TRP A 322 7.61 24.25 -7.07
C TRP A 322 8.60 23.62 -8.07
N ILE A 323 8.59 22.29 -8.21
CA ILE A 323 9.43 21.58 -9.18
C ILE A 323 9.06 21.93 -10.63
N GLY A 324 7.75 22.06 -10.91
CA GLY A 324 7.23 22.44 -12.21
C GLY A 324 7.75 23.82 -12.64
N LYS A 325 7.66 24.82 -11.76
CA LYS A 325 8.17 26.17 -12.01
C LYS A 325 9.68 26.18 -12.26
N SER A 326 10.46 25.47 -11.45
CA SER A 326 11.91 25.37 -11.66
C SER A 326 12.27 24.71 -12.99
N THR A 327 11.54 23.67 -13.38
CA THR A 327 11.74 22.98 -14.66
C THR A 327 11.35 23.87 -15.85
N ASP A 328 10.22 24.58 -15.75
CA ASP A 328 9.75 25.49 -16.80
C ASP A 328 10.68 26.69 -16.99
N ASN A 329 11.26 27.22 -15.91
CA ASN A 329 12.28 28.27 -16.00
C ASN A 329 13.51 27.78 -16.79
N ILE A 330 14.03 26.59 -16.47
CA ILE A 330 15.17 26.00 -17.21
C ILE A 330 14.80 25.77 -18.66
N LYS A 331 13.61 25.22 -18.93
CA LYS A 331 13.10 25.01 -20.28
C LYS A 331 13.08 26.33 -21.06
N HIS A 332 12.57 27.40 -20.48
CA HIS A 332 12.50 28.71 -21.11
C HIS A 332 13.89 29.25 -21.47
N LEU A 333 14.87 29.09 -20.58
CA LEU A 333 16.26 29.48 -20.85
C LEU A 333 16.86 28.71 -22.03
N PHE A 334 16.57 27.40 -22.15
CA PHE A 334 16.98 26.63 -23.32
C PHE A 334 16.24 27.05 -24.60
N GLU A 335 14.97 27.43 -24.53
CA GLU A 335 14.23 27.97 -25.68
C GLU A 335 14.85 29.28 -26.17
N LYS A 336 15.21 30.19 -25.25
CA LYS A 336 15.95 31.43 -25.57
C LYS A 336 17.31 31.17 -26.22
N LEU A 337 18.05 30.19 -25.70
CA LEU A 337 19.32 29.77 -26.30
C LEU A 337 19.13 29.26 -27.73
N VAL A 338 18.07 28.49 -28.00
CA VAL A 338 17.73 28.01 -29.36
C VAL A 338 17.35 29.18 -30.30
N GLU A 339 16.76 30.24 -29.77
CA GLU A 339 16.47 31.49 -30.49
C GLU A 339 17.73 32.36 -30.73
N ASN A 340 18.93 31.88 -30.35
CA ASN A 340 20.20 32.62 -30.33
C ASN A 340 20.22 33.81 -29.35
N ASP A 341 19.28 33.87 -28.42
CA ASP A 341 19.31 34.85 -27.34
C ASP A 341 20.12 34.29 -26.17
N ILE A 342 21.38 34.70 -26.11
CA ILE A 342 22.29 34.34 -25.04
C ILE A 342 22.33 35.40 -23.94
N SER A 343 21.45 36.41 -23.93
CA SER A 343 21.52 37.55 -23.00
C SER A 343 20.92 37.25 -21.61
N GLU A 344 20.04 36.26 -21.52
CA GLU A 344 19.41 35.88 -20.27
C GLU A 344 20.29 35.00 -19.37
N ASN A 345 20.21 35.24 -18.07
CA ASN A 345 20.83 34.43 -17.02
C ASN A 345 19.75 33.82 -16.13
N SER A 346 20.01 32.63 -15.61
CA SER A 346 19.18 32.02 -14.58
C SER A 346 19.47 32.62 -13.21
N THR A 347 18.45 32.90 -12.41
CA THR A 347 18.63 33.22 -10.99
C THR A 347 18.80 31.94 -10.17
N LYS A 348 19.76 31.93 -9.24
CA LYS A 348 19.93 30.81 -8.30
C LYS A 348 18.88 30.94 -7.18
N ASP A 349 17.65 30.54 -7.48
CA ASP A 349 16.51 30.66 -6.56
C ASP A 349 16.40 29.50 -5.56
N SER A 350 17.24 28.47 -5.71
CA SER A 350 17.27 27.28 -4.86
C SER A 350 18.71 26.85 -4.54
N GLU A 351 18.87 26.12 -3.43
CA GLU A 351 20.14 25.50 -3.00
C GLU A 351 20.17 23.99 -3.32
N ASP A 352 19.21 23.51 -4.11
CA ASP A 352 19.10 22.12 -4.57
C ASP A 352 19.77 21.91 -5.95
N GLU A 353 19.52 20.75 -6.56
CA GLU A 353 20.04 20.40 -7.88
C GLU A 353 19.58 21.36 -8.99
N PHE A 354 18.42 22.01 -8.86
CA PHE A 354 17.97 23.02 -9.82
C PHE A 354 18.79 24.30 -9.69
N GLY A 355 19.12 24.71 -8.46
CA GLY A 355 20.05 25.81 -8.21
C GLY A 355 21.44 25.58 -8.81
N GLU A 356 21.96 24.36 -8.66
CA GLU A 356 23.23 23.95 -9.27
C GLU A 356 23.16 23.95 -10.82
N ILE A 357 22.04 23.50 -11.40
CA ILE A 357 21.82 23.56 -12.86
C ILE A 357 21.80 25.01 -13.34
N SER A 358 21.10 25.90 -12.64
CA SER A 358 21.07 27.34 -12.96
C SER A 358 22.46 27.96 -12.94
N GLU A 359 23.30 27.63 -11.95
CA GLU A 359 24.68 28.10 -11.88
C GLU A 359 25.53 27.57 -13.03
N LYS A 360 25.42 26.27 -13.34
CA LYS A 360 26.14 25.65 -14.47
C LYS A 360 25.70 26.23 -15.82
N TYR A 361 24.40 26.48 -16.00
CA TYR A 361 23.87 27.14 -17.18
C TYR A 361 24.48 28.54 -17.36
N ASN A 362 24.53 29.35 -16.30
CA ASN A 362 25.13 30.69 -16.37
C ASN A 362 26.61 30.64 -16.75
N LYS A 363 27.38 29.71 -16.16
CA LYS A 363 28.79 29.49 -16.51
C LYS A 363 28.95 29.08 -17.98
N TYR A 364 28.04 28.25 -18.49
CA TYR A 364 28.02 27.83 -19.88
C TYR A 364 27.73 29.01 -20.83
N ILE A 365 26.68 29.79 -20.57
CA ILE A 365 26.34 30.99 -21.37
C ILE A 365 27.46 32.02 -21.34
N PHE A 366 28.06 32.27 -20.18
CA PHE A 366 29.23 33.16 -20.06
C PHE A 366 30.40 32.70 -20.94
N SER A 367 30.66 31.39 -20.97
CA SER A 367 31.71 30.81 -21.82
C SER A 367 31.40 30.98 -23.32
N ILE A 368 30.13 30.83 -23.72
CA ILE A 368 29.69 31.08 -25.11
C ILE A 368 29.88 32.56 -25.49
N ARG A 369 29.48 33.49 -24.62
CA ARG A 369 29.65 34.93 -24.88
C ARG A 369 31.12 35.29 -25.09
N ASN A 370 32.01 34.83 -24.20
CA ASN A 370 33.45 35.06 -24.33
C ASN A 370 34.02 34.49 -25.64
N LEU A 371 33.52 33.33 -26.09
CA LEU A 371 33.93 32.73 -27.35
C LEU A 371 33.48 33.58 -28.55
N ILE A 372 32.24 34.08 -28.54
CA ILE A 372 31.71 34.97 -29.57
C ILE A 372 32.51 36.29 -29.61
N ASP A 373 32.77 36.90 -28.46
CA ASP A 373 33.57 38.13 -28.35
C ASP A 373 35.00 37.92 -28.87
N SER A 374 35.59 36.75 -28.59
CA SER A 374 36.92 36.39 -29.09
C SER A 374 36.93 36.22 -30.62
N ILE A 375 35.91 35.60 -31.19
CA ILE A 375 35.73 35.46 -32.65
C ILE A 375 35.52 36.82 -33.30
N GLN A 376 34.68 37.68 -32.71
CA GLN A 376 34.41 39.01 -33.22
C GLN A 376 35.68 39.86 -33.22
N THR A 377 36.41 39.87 -32.10
CA THR A 377 37.69 40.59 -31.95
C THR A 377 38.73 40.11 -32.97
N SER A 378 38.84 38.80 -33.16
CA SER A 378 39.73 38.20 -34.16
C SER A 378 39.31 38.57 -35.58
N SER A 379 38.01 38.58 -35.88
CA SER A 379 37.47 38.95 -37.19
C SER A 379 37.72 40.42 -37.53
N VAL A 380 37.55 41.33 -36.56
CA VAL A 380 37.89 42.75 -36.71
C VAL A 380 39.39 42.91 -36.96
N SER A 381 40.22 42.24 -36.17
CA SER A 381 41.68 42.29 -36.34
C SER A 381 42.14 41.81 -37.72
N VAL A 382 41.51 40.75 -38.25
CA VAL A 382 41.76 40.24 -39.60
C VAL A 382 41.32 41.25 -40.67
N LEU A 383 40.16 41.89 -40.48
CA LEU A 383 39.65 42.90 -41.40
C LEU A 383 40.59 44.14 -41.43
N ASP A 384 41.04 44.61 -40.27
CA ASP A 384 41.98 45.72 -40.16
C ASP A 384 43.33 45.40 -40.82
N ALA A 385 43.86 44.20 -40.62
CA ALA A 385 45.07 43.73 -41.28
C ALA A 385 44.87 43.67 -42.82
N GLY A 386 43.70 43.24 -43.29
CA GLY A 386 43.36 43.25 -44.72
C GLY A 386 43.29 44.65 -45.31
N VAL A 387 42.72 45.62 -44.60
CA VAL A 387 42.70 47.04 -45.00
C VAL A 387 44.11 47.61 -45.08
N GLN A 388 44.97 47.32 -44.09
CA GLN A 388 46.38 47.72 -44.11
C GLN A 388 47.14 47.09 -45.28
N LEU A 389 46.90 45.82 -45.59
CA LEU A 389 47.56 45.13 -46.70
C LEU A 389 47.14 45.72 -48.06
N SER A 390 45.85 46.07 -48.19
CA SER A 390 45.31 46.72 -49.38
C SER A 390 45.91 48.11 -49.60
N SER A 391 46.02 48.92 -48.53
CA SER A 391 46.62 50.25 -48.62
C SER A 391 48.12 50.21 -48.97
N ILE A 392 48.85 49.22 -48.44
CA ILE A 392 50.26 48.97 -48.83
C ILE A 392 50.34 48.58 -50.31
N SER A 393 49.44 47.72 -50.79
CA SER A 393 49.43 47.27 -52.19
C SER A 393 49.16 48.41 -53.17
N GLN A 394 48.27 49.35 -52.81
CA GLN A 394 48.01 50.57 -53.60
C GLN A 394 49.20 51.54 -53.65
N HIS A 395 50.07 51.52 -52.65
CA HIS A 395 51.28 52.36 -52.64
C HIS A 395 52.44 51.78 -53.45
N ILE A 396 52.41 50.47 -53.73
CA ILE A 396 53.46 49.75 -54.46
C ILE A 396 53.14 49.63 -55.96
N ALA A 397 51.85 49.57 -56.33
CA ALA A 397 51.37 49.63 -57.71
C ALA A 397 51.36 51.08 -58.21
#